data_AF-A0A9P6FW31-F1
#
_entry.id   AF-A0A9P6FW31-F1
#
_cell.length_a   1.000
_cell.length_b   1.000
_cell.length_c   1.000
_cell.angle_alpha   90.00
_cell.angle_beta   90.00
_cell.angle_gamma   90.00
#
_symmetry.space_group_name_H-M   'P 1'
#
loop_
_entity.id
_entity.type
_entity.pdbx_description
1 polymer ?
#
loop_
_entity_poly.entity_id
_entity_poly.type
_entity_poly.pdbx_seq_one_letter_code
_entity_poly.pdbx_strand_id
1 'polypeptide(L)'
;MSTVSSRPAVTLRLSGGLREKVIRSGYGTVADLLAVPFEELATELKLTQEQSNELIWQLQGSLSRTAYLTWEREATSVPITASSSALDSLFPRGKGVPPGKITEFCGRSGTGKTQLGIQLCINTQLPVAMGGSEGTSVFIDTEGSFIARRVAQIAQNSVEQMYQDMAVQGPAVDDLMRGIHYCRVHSAIELVAMVRMLRGIVQAHPKIKLVVIDTISSLFRSNFSDTQARTRLVANLGRQLVSIARDFDIAVSRN
;
A
#
# COMPACT_ATOMS: atom_id res chain seq x y z
N MET A 1 -21.30 1.05 3.85
CA MET A 1 -20.31 1.95 3.20
C MET A 1 -20.90 2.73 2.01
N SER A 2 -22.24 2.84 1.90
CA SER A 2 -22.93 3.18 0.63
C SER A 2 -23.62 4.56 0.58
N THR A 3 -23.59 5.37 1.63
CA THR A 3 -24.38 6.62 1.68
C THR A 3 -23.60 7.90 1.42
N VAL A 4 -22.26 7.87 1.51
CA VAL A 4 -21.41 9.07 1.33
C VAL A 4 -20.90 9.22 -0.11
N SER A 5 -20.67 8.12 -0.83
CA SER A 5 -20.02 8.19 -2.16
C SER A 5 -20.93 8.73 -3.27
N SER A 6 -22.25 8.68 -3.11
CA SER A 6 -23.22 9.20 -4.08
C SER A 6 -23.78 10.58 -3.70
N ARG A 7 -23.30 11.18 -2.60
CA ARG A 7 -23.78 12.49 -2.13
C ARG A 7 -23.39 13.56 -3.16
N PRO A 8 -24.34 14.33 -3.72
CA PRO A 8 -24.00 15.36 -4.70
C PRO A 8 -23.17 16.49 -4.07
N ALA A 9 -22.14 16.97 -4.76
CA ALA A 9 -21.23 18.02 -4.27
C ALA A 9 -21.99 19.33 -3.97
N VAL A 10 -23.09 19.59 -4.68
CA VAL A 10 -23.99 20.72 -4.46
C VAL A 10 -24.63 20.76 -3.06
N THR A 11 -24.64 19.63 -2.35
CA THR A 11 -25.19 19.53 -0.99
C THR A 11 -24.19 19.93 0.11
N LEU A 12 -22.95 20.28 -0.26
CA LEU A 12 -21.97 20.83 0.66
C LEU A 12 -22.29 22.30 0.95
N ARG A 13 -22.17 22.71 2.22
CA ARG A 13 -22.38 24.11 2.63
C ARG A 13 -21.14 24.94 2.30
N LEU A 14 -20.92 25.14 1.01
CA LEU A 14 -19.83 25.92 0.46
C LEU A 14 -20.31 27.33 0.08
N SER A 15 -19.42 28.31 0.25
CA SER A 15 -19.54 29.67 -0.25
C SER A 15 -19.78 29.69 -1.77
N GLY A 16 -20.49 30.72 -2.27
CA GLY A 16 -20.95 30.78 -3.66
C GLY A 16 -19.82 30.60 -4.68
N GLY A 17 -18.71 31.32 -4.51
CA GLY A 17 -17.56 31.23 -5.41
C GLY A 17 -16.81 29.88 -5.34
N LEU A 18 -16.83 29.19 -4.20
CA LEU A 18 -16.24 27.86 -4.05
C LEU A 18 -17.13 26.79 -4.70
N ARG A 19 -18.44 26.89 -4.48
CA ARG A 19 -19.43 25.98 -5.09
C ARG A 19 -19.37 26.03 -6.61
N GLU A 20 -19.28 27.22 -7.19
CA GLU A 20 -19.20 27.41 -8.63
C GLU A 20 -17.91 26.78 -9.21
N LYS A 21 -16.76 26.96 -8.54
CA LYS A 21 -15.49 26.32 -8.93
C LYS A 21 -15.61 24.80 -8.95
N VAL A 22 -16.20 24.21 -7.92
CA VAL A 22 -16.41 22.75 -7.80
C VAL A 22 -17.28 22.23 -8.94
N ILE A 23 -18.45 22.85 -9.17
CA ILE A 23 -19.38 22.43 -10.23
C ILE A 23 -18.77 22.61 -11.62
N ARG A 24 -18.15 23.77 -11.89
CA ARG A 24 -17.58 24.11 -13.20
C ARG A 24 -16.43 23.19 -13.59
N SER A 25 -15.73 22.63 -12.61
CA SER A 25 -14.60 21.71 -12.83
C SER A 25 -15.05 20.24 -12.95
N GLY A 26 -16.36 19.97 -12.94
CA GLY A 26 -16.91 18.64 -13.21
C GLY A 26 -17.04 17.73 -11.99
N TYR A 27 -16.77 18.23 -10.78
CA TYR A 27 -16.93 17.47 -9.55
C TYR A 27 -18.41 17.41 -9.13
N GLY A 28 -19.11 16.36 -9.56
CA GLY A 28 -20.55 16.18 -9.35
C GLY A 28 -20.90 15.64 -7.97
N THR A 29 -20.01 14.87 -7.35
CA THR A 29 -20.23 14.16 -6.09
C THR A 29 -19.12 14.40 -5.07
N VAL A 30 -19.41 14.10 -3.81
CA VAL A 30 -18.41 14.10 -2.72
C VAL A 30 -17.34 13.03 -2.97
N ALA A 31 -17.66 11.92 -3.63
CA ALA A 31 -16.65 10.92 -4.01
C ALA A 31 -15.65 11.47 -5.00
N ASP A 32 -16.09 12.24 -6.00
CA ASP A 32 -15.21 12.85 -7.00
C ASP A 32 -14.19 13.78 -6.32
N LEU A 33 -14.64 14.57 -5.34
CA LEU A 33 -13.79 15.46 -4.54
C LEU A 33 -12.81 14.71 -3.62
N LEU A 34 -13.17 13.53 -3.13
CA LEU A 34 -12.33 12.70 -2.25
C LEU A 34 -11.38 11.77 -3.03
N ALA A 35 -11.63 11.55 -4.32
CA ALA A 35 -10.82 10.70 -5.19
C ALA A 35 -9.49 11.37 -5.59
N VAL A 36 -9.42 12.71 -5.52
CA VAL A 36 -8.25 13.51 -5.86
C VAL A 36 -7.55 13.98 -4.57
N PRO A 37 -6.20 13.88 -4.47
CA PRO A 37 -5.47 14.47 -3.36
C PRO A 37 -5.80 15.96 -3.20
N PHE A 38 -6.01 16.40 -1.95
CA PHE A 38 -6.49 17.75 -1.68
C PHE A 38 -5.57 18.84 -2.25
N GLU A 39 -4.26 18.61 -2.30
CA GLU A 39 -3.30 19.55 -2.86
C GLU A 39 -3.47 19.73 -4.38
N GLU A 40 -3.75 18.65 -5.11
CA GLU A 40 -4.08 18.71 -6.54
C GLU A 40 -5.42 19.41 -6.75
N LEU A 41 -6.44 19.03 -5.98
CA LEU A 41 -7.76 19.64 -6.03
C LEU A 41 -7.70 21.16 -5.75
N ALA A 42 -6.94 21.58 -4.75
CA ALA A 42 -6.78 22.99 -4.40
C ALA A 42 -6.07 23.77 -5.50
N THR A 43 -5.11 23.14 -6.18
CA THR A 43 -4.38 23.73 -7.31
C THR A 43 -5.29 23.86 -8.53
N GLU A 44 -6.02 22.81 -8.88
CA GLU A 44 -6.94 22.75 -10.01
C GLU A 44 -8.07 23.77 -9.87
N LEU A 45 -8.72 23.80 -8.71
CA LEU A 45 -9.80 24.73 -8.41
C LEU A 45 -9.31 26.15 -8.08
N LYS A 46 -7.98 26.36 -8.03
CA LYS A 46 -7.34 27.63 -7.65
C LYS A 46 -7.92 28.20 -6.36
N LEU A 47 -7.93 27.38 -5.31
CA LEU A 47 -8.54 27.73 -4.04
C LEU A 47 -7.68 28.72 -3.26
N THR A 48 -8.33 29.67 -2.58
CA THR A 48 -7.67 30.44 -1.51
C THR A 48 -7.51 29.55 -0.26
N GLN A 49 -6.73 30.02 0.71
CA GLN A 49 -6.57 29.29 1.98
C GLN A 49 -7.89 29.18 2.75
N GLU A 50 -8.72 30.23 2.73
CA GLU A 50 -10.06 30.22 3.32
C GLU A 50 -10.99 29.22 2.64
N GLN A 51 -11.01 29.22 1.30
CA GLN A 51 -11.80 28.25 0.52
C GLN A 51 -11.32 26.82 0.74
N SER A 52 -10.02 26.63 0.90
CA SER A 52 -9.43 25.32 1.21
C SER A 52 -9.92 24.80 2.56
N ASN A 53 -9.85 25.63 3.60
CA ASN A 53 -10.31 25.26 4.95
C ASN A 53 -11.81 24.98 4.98
N GLU A 54 -12.61 25.79 4.28
CA GLU A 54 -14.06 25.59 4.14
C GLU A 54 -14.36 24.24 3.47
N LEU A 55 -13.69 23.93 2.36
CA LEU A 55 -13.87 22.67 1.64
C LEU A 55 -13.46 21.47 2.49
N ILE A 56 -12.31 21.53 3.16
CA ILE A 56 -11.83 20.48 4.07
C ILE A 56 -12.87 20.25 5.17
N TRP A 57 -13.37 21.30 5.81
CA TRP A 57 -14.35 21.18 6.89
C TRP A 57 -15.65 20.51 6.42
N GLN A 58 -16.10 20.82 5.20
CA GLN A 58 -17.30 20.22 4.61
C GLN A 58 -17.07 18.76 4.16
N LEU A 59 -15.90 18.45 3.59
CA LEU A 59 -15.54 17.10 3.14
C LEU A 59 -15.22 16.15 4.29
N GLN A 60 -14.56 16.67 5.33
CA GLN A 60 -14.23 15.94 6.56
C GLN A 60 -15.35 15.94 7.59
N GLY A 61 -16.52 16.50 7.25
CA GLY A 61 -17.64 16.78 8.14
C GLY A 61 -17.69 15.90 9.38
N SER A 62 -17.41 16.52 10.53
CA SER A 62 -17.63 16.05 11.91
C SER A 62 -17.13 14.64 12.23
N LEU A 63 -16.02 14.47 12.97
CA LEU A 63 -15.64 13.23 13.71
C LEU A 63 -16.33 11.96 13.18
N SER A 64 -16.11 11.64 11.90
CA SER A 64 -17.11 10.86 11.13
C SER A 64 -17.05 9.36 11.43
N ARG A 65 -16.09 8.95 12.25
CA ARG A 65 -15.90 7.56 12.68
C ARG A 65 -15.63 7.52 14.16
N THR A 66 -16.49 6.80 14.88
CA THR A 66 -16.22 6.42 16.26
C THR A 66 -14.99 5.50 16.28
N ALA A 67 -14.30 5.45 17.42
CA ALA A 67 -13.21 4.50 17.62
C ALA A 67 -13.66 3.04 17.35
N TYR A 68 -14.93 2.72 17.65
CA TYR A 68 -15.54 1.43 17.36
C TYR A 68 -15.56 1.08 15.86
N LEU A 69 -16.03 1.99 15.00
CA LEU A 69 -16.05 1.74 13.54
C LEU A 69 -14.64 1.61 12.96
N THR A 70 -13.66 2.31 13.52
CA THR A 70 -12.26 2.14 13.14
C THR A 70 -11.74 0.76 13.57
N TRP A 71 -12.02 0.34 14.81
CA TRP A 71 -11.63 -0.98 15.31
C TRP A 71 -12.28 -2.13 14.53
N GLU A 72 -13.56 -2.01 14.17
CA GLU A 72 -14.30 -3.01 13.39
C GLU A 72 -13.73 -3.17 11.97
N ARG A 73 -13.37 -2.06 11.31
CA ARG A 73 -12.66 -2.12 10.00
C ARG A 73 -11.30 -2.76 10.13
N GLU A 74 -10.54 -2.42 11.17
CA GLU A 74 -9.29 -3.12 11.42
C GLU A 74 -9.57 -4.61 11.68
N ALA A 75 -10.66 -4.97 12.39
CA ALA A 75 -11.04 -6.35 12.76
C ALA A 75 -11.35 -7.24 11.57
N THR A 76 -11.82 -6.63 10.49
CA THR A 76 -12.19 -7.30 9.24
C THR A 76 -11.06 -7.31 8.21
N SER A 77 -9.94 -6.61 8.47
CA SER A 77 -8.76 -6.69 7.60
C SER A 77 -8.16 -8.10 7.58
N VAL A 78 -7.56 -8.47 6.44
CA VAL A 78 -6.91 -9.76 6.22
C VAL A 78 -5.39 -9.55 6.20
N PRO A 79 -4.69 -9.80 7.33
CA PRO A 79 -3.23 -9.67 7.39
C PRO A 79 -2.55 -10.83 6.64
N ILE A 80 -1.32 -10.58 6.21
CA ILE A 80 -0.47 -11.58 5.55
C ILE A 80 0.50 -12.15 6.59
N THR A 81 0.40 -13.44 6.88
CA THR A 81 1.30 -14.15 7.81
C THR A 81 2.76 -14.06 7.33
N ALA A 82 3.69 -13.98 8.28
CA ALA A 82 5.13 -14.16 8.04
C ALA A 82 5.54 -15.65 8.05
N SER A 83 4.59 -16.59 8.16
CA SER A 83 4.82 -18.02 8.38
C SER A 83 5.65 -18.32 9.64
N SER A 84 5.58 -17.43 10.63
CA SER A 84 6.26 -17.57 11.92
C SER A 84 5.37 -17.00 13.00
N SER A 85 4.90 -17.85 13.91
CA SER A 85 4.05 -17.44 15.03
C SER A 85 4.72 -16.37 15.90
N ALA A 86 6.04 -16.46 16.08
CA ALA A 86 6.81 -15.46 16.81
C ALA A 86 6.77 -14.09 16.12
N LEU A 87 6.98 -14.02 14.79
CA LEU A 87 6.89 -12.77 14.05
C LEU A 87 5.45 -12.25 13.97
N ASP A 88 4.49 -13.14 13.69
CA ASP A 88 3.08 -12.79 13.59
C ASP A 88 2.54 -12.19 14.88
N SER A 89 3.00 -12.69 16.04
CA SER A 89 2.64 -12.20 17.37
C SER A 89 3.04 -10.73 17.62
N LEU A 90 4.03 -10.20 16.89
CA LEU A 90 4.48 -8.82 17.00
C LEU A 90 3.50 -7.84 16.33
N PHE A 91 2.66 -8.33 15.43
CA PHE A 91 1.69 -7.51 14.72
C PHE A 91 0.39 -7.37 15.52
N PRO A 92 -0.40 -6.31 15.24
CA PRO A 92 -1.72 -6.18 15.84
C PRO A 92 -2.55 -7.45 15.66
N ARG A 93 -3.08 -7.97 16.77
CA ARG A 93 -3.86 -9.23 16.85
C ARG A 93 -3.10 -10.52 16.57
N GLY A 94 -1.79 -10.47 16.40
CA GLY A 94 -0.96 -11.67 16.30
C GLY A 94 -1.11 -12.45 14.99
N LYS A 95 -1.48 -11.78 13.88
CA LYS A 95 -1.86 -12.43 12.61
C LYS A 95 -0.95 -12.14 11.42
N GLY A 96 0.09 -11.30 11.58
CA GLY A 96 0.99 -10.90 10.50
C GLY A 96 0.77 -9.48 9.99
N VAL A 97 1.33 -9.19 8.81
CA VAL A 97 1.44 -7.84 8.23
C VAL A 97 0.07 -7.31 7.82
N PRO A 98 -0.43 -6.21 8.43
CA PRO A 98 -1.76 -5.71 8.12
C PRO A 98 -1.80 -4.96 6.78
N PRO A 99 -2.89 -5.08 6.00
CA PRO A 99 -3.12 -4.23 4.85
C PRO A 99 -3.42 -2.79 5.29
N GLY A 100 -3.37 -1.83 4.36
CA GLY A 100 -3.69 -0.44 4.66
C GLY A 100 -2.57 0.32 5.38
N LYS A 101 -1.45 -0.35 5.68
CA LYS A 101 -0.34 0.18 6.49
C LYS A 101 1.01 -0.10 5.83
N ILE A 102 2.00 0.71 6.21
CA ILE A 102 3.41 0.44 5.90
C ILE A 102 4.01 -0.31 7.08
N THR A 103 4.70 -1.41 6.80
CA THR A 103 5.54 -2.14 7.76
C THR A 103 6.99 -2.02 7.32
N GLU A 104 7.85 -1.55 8.22
CA GLU A 104 9.28 -1.44 7.97
C GLU A 104 10.03 -2.51 8.76
N PHE A 105 10.81 -3.35 8.07
CA PHE A 105 11.66 -4.35 8.69
C PHE A 105 13.10 -3.85 8.74
N CYS A 106 13.53 -3.36 9.89
CA CYS A 106 14.88 -2.81 10.08
C CYS A 106 15.87 -3.87 10.59
N GLY A 107 17.08 -3.88 10.04
CA GLY A 107 18.15 -4.77 10.51
C GLY A 107 19.42 -4.67 9.69
N ARG A 108 20.53 -5.22 10.21
CA ARG A 108 21.82 -5.29 9.48
C ARG A 108 21.70 -6.15 8.21
N SER A 109 22.65 -6.02 7.28
CA SER A 109 22.71 -6.94 6.13
C SER A 109 22.80 -8.39 6.62
N GLY A 110 22.15 -9.32 5.91
CA GLY A 110 22.11 -10.74 6.28
C GLY A 110 21.10 -11.13 7.36
N THR A 111 20.35 -10.21 7.97
CA THR A 111 19.34 -10.56 9.00
C THR A 111 18.04 -11.15 8.45
N GLY A 112 17.98 -11.50 7.17
CA GLY A 112 16.81 -12.15 6.56
C GLY A 112 15.72 -11.24 6.00
N LYS A 113 15.92 -9.92 5.92
CA LYS A 113 14.92 -8.96 5.40
C LYS A 113 14.39 -9.31 4.00
N THR A 114 15.29 -9.52 3.04
CA THR A 114 14.92 -9.95 1.69
C THR A 114 14.18 -11.29 1.68
N GLN A 115 14.59 -12.22 2.55
CA GLN A 115 13.94 -13.53 2.67
C GLN A 115 12.51 -13.40 3.16
N LEU A 116 12.29 -12.54 4.16
CA LEU A 116 10.97 -12.22 4.67
C LEU A 116 10.11 -11.51 3.61
N GLY A 117 10.67 -10.58 2.85
CA GLY A 117 9.97 -9.94 1.73
C GLY A 117 9.49 -10.95 0.68
N ILE A 118 10.35 -11.90 0.28
CA ILE A 118 9.98 -12.97 -0.66
C ILE A 118 8.93 -13.92 -0.04
N GLN A 119 9.07 -14.28 1.24
CA GLN A 119 8.09 -15.10 1.95
C GLN A 119 6.72 -14.43 1.96
N LEU A 120 6.64 -13.13 2.27
CA LEU A 120 5.39 -12.38 2.24
C LEU A 120 4.78 -12.35 0.83
N CYS A 121 5.58 -12.21 -0.23
CA CYS A 121 5.12 -12.29 -1.61
C CYS A 121 4.45 -13.62 -1.96
N ILE A 122 4.98 -14.74 -1.44
CA ILE A 122 4.36 -16.05 -1.58
C ILE A 122 3.09 -16.13 -0.73
N ASN A 123 3.17 -15.72 0.54
CA ASN A 123 2.07 -15.83 1.49
C ASN A 123 0.85 -14.99 1.10
N THR A 124 1.06 -13.87 0.41
CA THR A 124 -0.01 -13.02 -0.13
C THR A 124 -0.99 -13.80 -1.00
N GLN A 125 -0.50 -14.83 -1.71
CA GLN A 125 -1.24 -15.61 -2.69
C GLN A 125 -2.02 -16.77 -2.07
N LEU A 126 -1.74 -17.09 -0.80
CA LEU A 126 -2.40 -18.18 -0.09
C LEU A 126 -3.86 -17.85 0.23
N PRO A 127 -4.70 -18.88 0.47
CA PRO A 127 -6.05 -18.72 1.00
C PRO A 127 -6.08 -17.90 2.29
N VAL A 128 -7.17 -17.15 2.51
CA VAL A 128 -7.39 -16.38 3.74
C VAL A 128 -7.35 -17.27 4.99
N ALA A 129 -7.87 -18.49 4.89
CA ALA A 129 -7.85 -19.48 5.96
C ALA A 129 -6.42 -19.89 6.39
N MET A 130 -5.41 -19.67 5.52
CA MET A 130 -3.99 -19.95 5.77
C MET A 130 -3.19 -18.69 6.09
N GLY A 131 -3.86 -17.56 6.35
CA GLY A 131 -3.19 -16.29 6.62
C GLY A 131 -2.67 -15.57 5.38
N GLY A 132 -3.15 -15.93 4.19
CA GLY A 132 -2.93 -15.17 2.97
C GLY A 132 -4.07 -14.22 2.62
N SER A 133 -4.03 -13.64 1.43
CA SER A 133 -5.02 -12.67 0.94
C SER A 133 -5.61 -13.04 -0.43
N GLU A 134 -5.28 -14.23 -0.95
CA GLU A 134 -5.66 -14.70 -2.29
C GLU A 134 -5.30 -13.70 -3.41
N GLY A 135 -4.26 -12.92 -3.16
CA GLY A 135 -3.80 -11.83 -4.02
C GLY A 135 -2.55 -12.18 -4.81
N THR A 136 -1.96 -11.15 -5.39
CA THR A 136 -0.64 -11.14 -6.03
C THR A 136 0.22 -10.08 -5.35
N SER A 137 1.51 -10.07 -5.65
CA SER A 137 2.45 -9.14 -5.01
C SER A 137 3.33 -8.44 -6.03
N VAL A 138 3.84 -7.26 -5.66
CA VAL A 138 4.88 -6.55 -6.41
C VAL A 138 6.15 -6.54 -5.57
N PHE A 139 7.28 -6.91 -6.17
CA PHE A 139 8.61 -6.84 -5.55
C PHE A 139 9.47 -5.84 -6.32
N ILE A 140 9.79 -4.71 -5.68
CA ILE A 140 10.67 -3.67 -6.20
C ILE A 140 12.05 -3.87 -5.58
N ASP A 141 13.00 -4.29 -6.40
CA ASP A 141 14.36 -4.63 -5.99
C ASP A 141 15.34 -3.53 -6.41
N THR A 142 16.04 -2.94 -5.43
CA THR A 142 17.04 -1.88 -5.64
C THR A 142 18.49 -2.38 -5.50
N GLU A 143 18.73 -3.52 -4.86
CA GLU A 143 20.08 -4.05 -4.59
C GLU A 143 20.49 -5.27 -5.46
N GLY A 144 19.53 -5.98 -6.02
CA GLY A 144 19.74 -7.16 -6.89
C GLY A 144 19.63 -8.43 -6.07
N SER A 145 18.97 -8.33 -4.91
CA SER A 145 18.88 -9.36 -3.88
C SER A 145 17.83 -10.42 -4.22
N PHE A 146 16.94 -10.13 -5.17
CA PHE A 146 15.90 -11.04 -5.61
C PHE A 146 16.48 -12.12 -6.53
N ILE A 147 16.48 -13.36 -6.04
CA ILE A 147 16.99 -14.53 -6.78
C ILE A 147 15.82 -15.47 -7.07
N ALA A 148 15.45 -15.65 -8.34
CA ALA A 148 14.32 -16.49 -8.74
C ALA A 148 14.40 -17.93 -8.22
N ARG A 149 15.60 -18.53 -8.21
CA ARG A 149 15.82 -19.86 -7.61
C ARG A 149 15.44 -19.89 -6.13
N ARG A 150 15.72 -18.80 -5.40
CA ARG A 150 15.39 -18.70 -3.98
C ARG A 150 13.88 -18.55 -3.77
N VAL A 151 13.20 -17.83 -4.65
CA VAL A 151 11.74 -17.74 -4.67
C VAL A 151 11.13 -19.13 -4.85
N ALA A 152 11.60 -19.91 -5.83
CA ALA A 152 11.13 -21.27 -6.07
C ALA A 152 11.28 -22.17 -4.82
N GLN A 153 12.43 -22.08 -4.15
CA GLN A 153 12.67 -22.81 -2.89
C GLN A 153 11.69 -22.41 -1.78
N ILE A 154 11.45 -21.11 -1.60
CA ILE A 154 10.53 -20.60 -0.58
C ILE A 154 9.08 -21.02 -0.92
N ALA A 155 8.70 -20.91 -2.19
CA ALA A 155 7.39 -21.33 -2.68
C ALA A 155 7.14 -22.82 -2.44
N GLN A 156 8.10 -23.67 -2.83
CA GLN A 156 8.04 -25.11 -2.63
C GLN A 156 7.87 -25.45 -1.14
N ASN A 157 8.74 -24.90 -0.28
CA ASN A 157 8.64 -25.14 1.17
C ASN A 157 7.30 -24.66 1.74
N SER A 158 6.76 -23.53 1.25
CA SER A 158 5.49 -23.00 1.72
C SER A 158 4.33 -23.93 1.34
N VAL A 159 4.33 -24.46 0.13
CA VAL A 159 3.33 -25.44 -0.33
C VAL A 159 3.45 -26.75 0.47
N GLU A 160 4.67 -27.27 0.60
CA GLU A 160 4.91 -28.51 1.35
C GLU A 160 4.42 -28.37 2.80
N GLN A 161 4.84 -27.33 3.53
CA GLN A 161 4.48 -27.17 4.95
C GLN A 161 2.98 -26.92 5.17
N MET A 162 2.31 -26.18 4.29
CA MET A 162 0.91 -25.79 4.50
C MET A 162 -0.10 -26.82 4.02
N TYR A 163 0.24 -27.59 2.99
CA TYR A 163 -0.66 -28.56 2.40
C TYR A 163 -0.32 -30.01 2.78
N GLN A 164 0.75 -30.26 3.55
CA GLN A 164 1.18 -31.60 3.94
C GLN A 164 0.05 -32.46 4.53
N ASP A 165 -0.75 -31.87 5.42
CA ASP A 165 -1.81 -32.56 6.16
C ASP A 165 -3.20 -32.35 5.55
N MET A 166 -3.27 -31.75 4.36
CA MET A 166 -4.54 -31.44 3.70
C MET A 166 -4.83 -32.47 2.60
N ALA A 167 -6.09 -32.88 2.48
CA ALA A 167 -6.56 -33.74 1.39
C ALA A 167 -6.63 -33.02 0.02
N VAL A 168 -6.11 -31.80 -0.07
CA VAL A 168 -6.17 -30.92 -1.25
C VAL A 168 -4.76 -30.64 -1.72
N GLN A 169 -4.54 -30.76 -3.03
CA GLN A 169 -3.26 -30.42 -3.63
C GLN A 169 -3.04 -28.91 -3.60
N GLY A 170 -1.87 -28.48 -3.10
CA GLY A 170 -1.47 -27.08 -3.11
C GLY A 170 -1.18 -26.55 -4.52
N PRO A 171 -1.03 -25.22 -4.68
CA PRO A 171 -0.73 -24.61 -5.97
C PRO A 171 0.64 -25.06 -6.50
N ALA A 172 0.79 -25.09 -7.82
CA ALA A 172 2.09 -25.34 -8.43
C ALA A 172 3.07 -24.20 -8.09
N VAL A 173 4.34 -24.54 -7.89
CA VAL A 173 5.41 -23.56 -7.59
C VAL A 173 5.48 -22.48 -8.68
N ASP A 174 5.34 -22.87 -9.94
CA ASP A 174 5.36 -21.96 -11.08
C ASP A 174 4.22 -20.93 -11.03
N ASP A 175 3.03 -21.32 -10.55
CA ASP A 175 1.90 -20.42 -10.41
C ASP A 175 2.13 -19.40 -9.29
N LEU A 176 2.71 -19.84 -8.18
CA LEU A 176 3.13 -18.92 -7.10
C LEU A 176 4.21 -17.95 -7.58
N MET A 177 5.15 -18.40 -8.42
CA MET A 177 6.16 -17.51 -8.99
C MET A 177 5.55 -16.49 -9.96
N ARG A 178 4.55 -16.89 -10.77
CA ARG A 178 3.82 -15.99 -11.68
C ARG A 178 3.03 -14.91 -10.95
N GLY A 179 2.60 -15.15 -9.72
CA GLY A 179 1.89 -14.17 -8.89
C GLY A 179 2.78 -13.09 -8.26
N ILE A 180 4.09 -13.08 -8.53
CA ILE A 180 5.03 -12.05 -8.09
C ILE A 180 5.44 -11.18 -9.29
N HIS A 181 4.98 -9.94 -9.31
CA HIS A 181 5.42 -8.93 -10.26
C HIS A 181 6.76 -8.34 -9.82
N TYR A 182 7.82 -8.60 -10.58
CA TYR A 182 9.17 -8.14 -10.24
C TYR A 182 9.55 -6.88 -11.03
N CYS A 183 10.17 -5.91 -10.36
CA CYS A 183 10.76 -4.73 -10.98
C CYS A 183 12.14 -4.43 -10.38
N ARG A 184 13.14 -4.31 -11.26
CA ARG A 184 14.49 -3.88 -10.91
C ARG A 184 14.62 -2.36 -11.06
N VAL A 185 15.10 -1.69 -10.01
CA VAL A 185 15.30 -0.24 -9.96
C VAL A 185 16.76 0.08 -9.65
N HIS A 186 17.41 0.89 -10.49
CA HIS A 186 18.85 1.14 -10.40
C HIS A 186 19.20 2.52 -9.83
N SER A 187 18.23 3.42 -9.75
CA SER A 187 18.47 4.81 -9.33
C SER A 187 17.32 5.36 -8.47
N ALA A 188 17.63 6.37 -7.66
CA ALA A 188 16.61 7.07 -6.87
C ALA A 188 15.53 7.71 -7.77
N ILE A 189 15.89 8.13 -8.99
CA ILE A 189 14.96 8.69 -9.97
C ILE A 189 13.99 7.62 -10.47
N GLU A 190 14.50 6.44 -10.84
CA GLU A 190 13.66 5.29 -11.21
C GLU A 190 12.74 4.88 -10.07
N LEU A 191 13.21 4.87 -8.81
CA LEU A 191 12.37 4.56 -7.66
C LEU A 191 11.22 5.56 -7.51
N VAL A 192 11.50 6.85 -7.67
CA VAL A 192 10.46 7.89 -7.61
C VAL A 192 9.45 7.73 -8.73
N ALA A 193 9.90 7.45 -9.95
CA ALA A 193 9.00 7.19 -11.08
C ALA A 193 8.13 5.96 -10.84
N MET A 194 8.73 4.86 -10.35
CA MET A 194 8.04 3.62 -10.04
C MET A 194 6.95 3.82 -8.97
N VAL A 195 7.27 4.52 -7.87
CA VAL A 195 6.29 4.81 -6.81
C VAL A 195 5.13 5.69 -7.32
N ARG A 196 5.40 6.65 -8.21
CA ARG A 196 4.34 7.45 -8.85
C ARG A 196 3.42 6.59 -9.73
N MET A 197 3.99 5.69 -10.53
CA MET A 197 3.23 4.78 -11.39
C MET A 197 2.47 3.71 -10.60
N LEU A 198 2.96 3.35 -9.41
CA LEU A 198 2.42 2.27 -8.58
C LEU A 198 0.91 2.43 -8.31
N ARG A 199 0.42 3.66 -8.11
CA ARG A 199 -1.02 3.93 -7.94
C ARG A 199 -1.84 3.41 -9.13
N GLY A 200 -1.42 3.75 -10.35
CA GLY A 200 -2.09 3.31 -11.57
C GLY A 200 -2.01 1.80 -11.77
N ILE A 201 -0.87 1.18 -11.42
CA ILE A 201 -0.68 -0.27 -11.49
C ILE A 201 -1.61 -1.00 -10.53
N VAL A 202 -1.66 -0.60 -9.26
CA VAL A 202 -2.53 -1.24 -8.26
C VAL A 202 -4.01 -1.04 -8.61
N GLN A 203 -4.36 0.13 -9.17
CA GLN A 203 -5.73 0.40 -9.65
C GLN A 203 -6.12 -0.48 -10.84
N ALA A 204 -5.21 -0.71 -11.79
CA ALA A 204 -5.44 -1.57 -12.94
C ALA A 204 -5.42 -3.07 -12.58
N HIS A 205 -4.72 -3.43 -11.50
CA HIS A 205 -4.53 -4.81 -11.05
C HIS A 205 -5.02 -4.98 -9.60
N PRO A 206 -6.35 -5.05 -9.36
CA PRO A 206 -6.93 -5.10 -8.01
C PRO A 206 -6.60 -6.37 -7.22
N LYS A 207 -5.99 -7.37 -7.87
CA LYS A 207 -5.45 -8.56 -7.22
C LYS A 207 -4.15 -8.28 -6.46
N ILE A 208 -3.46 -7.16 -6.70
CA ILE A 208 -2.25 -6.82 -5.93
C ILE A 208 -2.66 -6.50 -4.50
N LYS A 209 -2.13 -7.27 -3.54
CA LYS A 209 -2.41 -7.11 -2.10
C LYS A 209 -1.17 -6.79 -1.25
N LEU A 210 0.02 -6.91 -1.85
CA LEU A 210 1.29 -6.60 -1.22
C LEU A 210 2.22 -5.89 -2.20
N VAL A 211 2.92 -4.86 -1.72
CA VAL A 211 4.08 -4.27 -2.39
C VAL A 211 5.28 -4.34 -1.45
N VAL A 212 6.36 -4.96 -1.89
CA VAL A 212 7.64 -5.03 -1.19
C VAL A 212 8.65 -4.13 -1.89
N ILE A 213 9.37 -3.30 -1.13
CA ILE A 213 10.46 -2.46 -1.63
C ILE A 213 11.73 -2.82 -0.86
N ASP A 214 12.68 -3.48 -1.52
CA ASP A 214 13.92 -4.01 -0.95
C ASP A 214 15.14 -3.42 -1.70
N THR A 215 15.85 -2.41 -1.18
CA THR A 215 15.57 -1.56 -0.01
C THR A 215 15.38 -0.11 -0.48
N ILE A 216 14.70 0.74 0.29
CA ILE A 216 14.67 2.17 -0.05
C ILE A 216 16.02 2.82 0.29
N SER A 217 16.62 2.42 1.41
CA SER A 217 17.77 3.09 2.01
C SER A 217 19.03 3.07 1.16
N SER A 218 19.25 2.02 0.35
CA SER A 218 20.47 1.86 -0.46
C SER A 218 20.68 3.02 -1.44
N LEU A 219 19.64 3.39 -2.18
CA LEU A 219 19.70 4.39 -3.25
C LEU A 219 19.91 5.82 -2.75
N PHE A 220 19.61 6.09 -1.47
CA PHE A 220 19.73 7.41 -0.85
C PHE A 220 21.01 7.61 -0.04
N ARG A 221 21.77 6.55 0.23
CA ARG A 221 23.05 6.65 0.97
C ARG A 221 24.20 7.13 0.10
N SER A 222 24.28 6.68 -1.14
CA SER A 222 25.43 6.91 -2.03
C SER A 222 25.34 8.16 -2.91
N ASN A 223 24.12 8.63 -3.21
CA ASN A 223 23.90 9.54 -4.36
C ASN A 223 23.44 10.96 -3.99
N PHE A 224 23.41 11.33 -2.71
CA PHE A 224 22.91 12.65 -2.27
C PHE A 224 23.92 13.39 -1.42
N SER A 225 24.53 14.44 -1.99
CA SER A 225 25.34 15.43 -1.25
C SER A 225 24.47 16.35 -0.39
N ASP A 226 23.28 16.71 -0.86
CA ASP A 226 22.31 17.51 -0.10
C ASP A 226 21.40 16.64 0.77
N THR A 227 21.67 16.69 2.08
CA THR A 227 20.90 15.97 3.10
C THR A 227 19.45 16.47 3.21
N GLN A 228 19.17 17.76 2.97
CA GLN A 228 17.81 18.29 3.05
C GLN A 228 16.97 17.81 1.87
N ALA A 229 17.52 17.88 0.64
CA ALA A 229 16.84 17.39 -0.56
C ALA A 229 16.52 15.89 -0.43
N ARG A 230 17.48 15.08 0.04
CA ARG A 230 17.27 13.66 0.33
C ARG A 230 16.11 13.43 1.31
N THR A 231 16.12 14.16 2.42
CA THR A 231 15.11 14.00 3.49
C THR A 231 13.71 14.32 2.96
N ARG A 232 13.56 15.42 2.20
CA ARG A 232 12.28 15.80 1.58
C ARG A 232 11.79 14.74 0.60
N LEU A 233 12.69 14.19 -0.21
CA LEU A 233 12.34 13.19 -1.21
C LEU A 233 11.90 11.87 -0.56
N VAL A 234 12.65 11.37 0.44
CA VAL A 234 12.27 10.17 1.20
C VAL A 234 10.94 10.36 1.93
N ALA A 235 10.71 11.54 2.54
CA ALA A 235 9.44 11.87 3.17
C ALA A 235 8.27 11.89 2.15
N ASN A 236 8.49 12.42 0.95
CA ASN A 236 7.50 12.41 -0.12
C ASN A 236 7.15 11.00 -0.61
N LEU A 237 8.15 10.12 -0.76
CA LEU A 237 7.93 8.69 -1.06
C LEU A 237 7.20 7.99 0.09
N GLY A 238 7.58 8.31 1.33
CA GLY A 238 6.87 8.02 2.57
C GLY A 238 5.36 8.20 2.42
N ARG A 239 4.95 9.47 2.21
CA ARG A 239 3.55 9.88 2.11
C ARG A 239 2.80 9.22 0.95
N GLN A 240 3.41 9.13 -0.23
CA GLN A 240 2.75 8.50 -1.39
C GLN A 240 2.41 7.03 -1.12
N LEU A 241 3.36 6.27 -0.59
CA LEU A 241 3.14 4.86 -0.28
C LEU A 241 2.14 4.66 0.87
N VAL A 242 2.08 5.57 1.86
CA VAL A 242 1.04 5.52 2.91
C VAL A 242 -0.33 5.72 2.30
N SER A 243 -0.46 6.67 1.37
CA SER A 243 -1.71 6.90 0.64
C SER A 243 -2.09 5.68 -0.18
N ILE A 244 -1.17 5.10 -0.95
CA ILE A 244 -1.43 3.90 -1.76
C ILE A 244 -1.85 2.72 -0.86
N ALA A 245 -1.12 2.46 0.22
CA ALA A 245 -1.46 1.39 1.16
C ALA A 245 -2.90 1.54 1.66
N ARG A 246 -3.25 2.72 2.16
CA ARG A 246 -4.57 3.03 2.73
C ARG A 246 -5.70 3.01 1.69
N ASP A 247 -5.46 3.57 0.51
CA ASP A 247 -6.50 3.77 -0.51
C ASP A 247 -6.86 2.44 -1.21
N PHE A 248 -5.90 1.52 -1.34
CA PHE A 248 -6.11 0.22 -2.00
C PHE A 248 -6.14 -0.98 -1.04
N ASP A 249 -6.03 -0.73 0.27
CA ASP A 249 -5.97 -1.76 1.32
C ASP A 249 -4.90 -2.83 1.03
N ILE A 250 -3.69 -2.37 0.71
CA ILE A 250 -2.53 -3.23 0.43
C ILE A 250 -1.49 -3.10 1.54
N ALA A 251 -0.79 -4.18 1.84
CA ALA A 251 0.39 -4.13 2.71
C ALA A 251 1.57 -3.54 1.93
N VAL A 252 2.34 -2.64 2.55
CA VAL A 252 3.60 -2.17 1.99
C VAL A 252 4.73 -2.54 2.93
N SER A 253 5.62 -3.41 2.49
CA SER A 253 6.84 -3.76 3.23
C SER A 253 8.01 -2.95 2.69
N ARG A 254 8.74 -2.29 3.59
CA ARG A 254 10.01 -1.64 3.29
C ARG A 254 11.10 -2.28 4.11
N ASN A 255 12.22 -2.59 3.47
CA ASN A 255 13.44 -3.08 4.09
C ASN A 255 14.56 -2.04 4.08
#